data_AF-A0A425CVY4-F1
#
_entry.id   AF-A0A425CVY4-F1
#
_cell.length_a   1.000
_cell.length_b   1.000
_cell.length_c   1.000
_cell.angle_alpha   90.00
_cell.angle_beta   90.00
_cell.angle_gamma   90.00
#
_symmetry.space_group_name_H-M   'P 1'
#
loop_
_entity.id
_entity.type
_entity.pdbx_description
1 polymer ?
#
loop_
_entity_poly.entity_id
_entity_poly.type
_entity_poly.pdbx_seq_one_letter_code
_entity_poly.pdbx_strand_id
1 'polypeptide(L)'
;MSSSADLIKDFEGAIRKVVDGKRSECDKLKYTVEKKRDELDKLKLALQDLRADCAALGMNEFPDPSDRLESISSVSRRPLYAKKTNIRALEEQLRLKGVDTIAVMRKTLTYEHIKKRHEKAWLIQSKADLTIELREKQQRLQEYHRVELSASEALNQVQTRLVQLKADIAAEIRLYETELHLRQRWVKEKAKFEAFYAKQINQSEWYRHKDAFWRLGVPGGVVNPTQIIAMCSTHASLKQELQLRQAEQEQILAATKTRIDEVKAELQQSQLGSVRSSDRDLHDAQAELAVAEKLLHKAREEYEYMQQVLEPVKAGIQQIVAQVIGKKVDTDNIHAIENALHMVEKELLIIVPDLTAPSNDEVAAI
;
A
#
# COMPACT_ATOMS: atom_id res chain seq x y z
N MET A 1 29.35 27.31 -1.14
CA MET A 1 29.38 28.31 -2.23
C MET A 1 28.50 27.77 -3.34
N SER A 2 27.39 28.45 -3.67
CA SER A 2 26.50 27.99 -4.75
C SER A 2 27.24 28.11 -6.09
N SER A 3 27.24 27.05 -6.89
CA SER A 3 27.94 27.03 -8.18
C SER A 3 27.24 27.96 -9.16
N SER A 4 27.98 28.60 -10.07
CA SER A 4 27.40 29.41 -11.16
C SER A 4 26.34 28.65 -11.97
N ALA A 5 26.45 27.32 -12.04
CA ALA A 5 25.48 26.45 -12.71
C ALA A 5 24.13 26.39 -11.97
N ASP A 6 24.13 26.43 -10.64
CA ASP A 6 22.91 26.37 -9.82
C ASP A 6 22.12 27.68 -9.94
N LEU A 7 22.82 28.82 -9.95
CA LEU A 7 22.23 30.13 -10.20
C LEU A 7 21.56 30.22 -11.58
N ILE A 8 22.22 29.73 -12.63
CA ILE A 8 21.66 29.73 -13.99
C ILE A 8 20.39 28.87 -14.05
N LYS A 9 20.41 27.70 -13.41
CA LYS A 9 19.25 26.80 -13.36
C LYS A 9 18.07 27.40 -12.61
N ASP A 10 18.33 28.12 -11.51
CA ASP A 10 17.31 28.84 -10.76
C ASP A 10 16.71 30.00 -11.57
N PHE A 11 17.55 30.74 -12.30
CA PHE A 11 17.11 31.79 -13.23
C PHE A 11 16.28 31.23 -14.38
N GLU A 12 16.70 30.13 -15.00
CA GLU A 12 15.92 29.44 -16.05
C GLU A 12 14.57 28.94 -15.52
N GLY A 13 14.55 28.41 -14.29
CA GLY A 13 13.31 27.99 -13.62
C GLY A 13 12.36 29.16 -13.37
N ALA A 14 12.89 30.30 -12.92
CA ALA A 14 12.10 31.52 -12.71
C ALA A 14 11.53 32.07 -14.03
N ILE A 15 12.34 32.12 -15.09
CA ILE A 15 11.91 32.56 -16.42
C ILE A 15 10.81 31.64 -16.96
N ARG A 16 10.99 30.31 -16.87
CA ARG A 16 10.00 29.33 -17.34
C ARG A 16 8.67 29.49 -16.60
N LYS A 17 8.71 29.67 -15.27
CA LYS A 17 7.51 29.91 -14.45
C LYS A 17 6.76 31.18 -14.85
N VAL A 18 7.48 32.26 -15.17
CA VAL A 18 6.87 33.52 -15.64
C VAL A 18 6.25 33.34 -17.02
N VAL A 19 6.95 32.66 -17.94
CA VAL A 19 6.45 32.40 -19.30
C VAL A 19 5.20 31.52 -19.26
N ASP A 20 5.20 30.44 -18.49
CA ASP A 20 4.04 29.55 -18.34
C ASP A 20 2.86 30.26 -17.66
N GLY A 21 3.14 31.11 -16.67
CA GLY A 21 2.13 31.96 -16.03
C GLY A 21 1.48 32.92 -17.03
N LYS A 22 2.30 33.61 -17.85
CA LYS A 22 1.79 34.53 -18.88
C LYS A 22 1.05 33.83 -20.00
N ARG A 23 1.49 32.62 -20.39
CA ARG A 23 0.77 31.79 -21.36
C ARG A 23 -0.61 31.40 -20.83
N SER A 24 -0.70 30.95 -19.58
CA SER A 24 -1.98 30.62 -18.94
C SER A 24 -2.92 31.83 -18.83
N GLU A 25 -2.40 33.01 -18.47
CA GLU A 25 -3.17 34.26 -18.46
C GLU A 25 -3.70 34.62 -19.86
N CYS A 26 -2.87 34.47 -20.90
CA CYS A 26 -3.26 34.72 -22.29
C CYS A 26 -4.38 33.78 -22.75
N ASP A 27 -4.26 32.48 -22.45
CA ASP A 27 -5.27 31.48 -22.81
C ASP A 27 -6.62 31.75 -22.12
N LYS A 28 -6.59 32.14 -20.82
CA LYS A 28 -7.80 32.53 -20.07
C LYS A 28 -8.47 33.77 -20.67
N LEU A 29 -7.69 34.78 -21.02
CA LEU A 29 -8.21 35.99 -21.66
C LEU A 29 -8.80 35.68 -23.04
N LYS A 30 -8.13 34.84 -23.84
CA LYS A 30 -8.62 34.43 -25.16
C LYS A 30 -9.96 33.71 -25.06
N TYR A 31 -10.10 32.78 -24.12
CA TYR A 31 -11.37 32.10 -23.85
C TYR A 31 -12.47 33.07 -23.40
N THR A 32 -12.13 34.03 -22.54
CA THR A 32 -13.09 35.04 -22.05
C THR A 32 -13.58 35.95 -23.17
N VAL A 33 -12.69 36.38 -24.06
CA VAL A 33 -13.03 37.20 -25.23
C VAL A 33 -13.94 36.43 -26.18
N GLU A 34 -13.64 35.16 -26.45
CA GLU A 34 -14.45 34.34 -27.35
C GLU A 34 -15.86 34.13 -26.78
N LYS A 35 -15.97 33.80 -25.49
CA LYS A 35 -17.26 33.69 -24.81
C LYS A 35 -18.06 34.99 -24.86
N LYS A 36 -17.40 36.15 -24.71
CA LYS A 36 -18.05 37.46 -24.80
C LYS A 36 -18.51 37.80 -26.21
N ARG A 37 -17.80 37.33 -27.25
CA ARG A 37 -18.26 37.43 -28.65
C ARG A 37 -19.52 36.61 -28.88
N ASP A 38 -19.55 35.36 -28.42
CA ASP A 38 -20.73 34.51 -28.53
C ASP A 38 -21.97 35.11 -27.81
N GLU A 39 -21.76 35.67 -26.62
CA GLU A 39 -22.81 36.38 -25.88
C GLU A 39 -23.32 37.60 -26.65
N LEU A 40 -22.42 38.36 -27.29
CA LEU A 40 -22.76 39.55 -28.06
C LEU A 40 -23.52 39.20 -29.34
N ASP A 41 -23.15 38.13 -30.03
CA ASP A 41 -23.83 37.68 -31.24
C ASP A 41 -25.25 37.15 -30.93
N LYS A 42 -25.43 36.46 -29.79
CA LYS A 42 -26.77 36.10 -29.28
C LYS A 42 -27.63 37.32 -28.99
N LEU A 43 -27.07 38.34 -28.34
CA LEU A 43 -27.79 39.58 -28.05
C LEU A 43 -28.15 40.35 -29.32
N LYS A 44 -27.26 40.38 -30.33
CA LYS A 44 -27.57 40.96 -31.63
C LYS A 44 -28.72 40.26 -32.33
N LEU A 45 -28.75 38.94 -32.30
CA LEU A 45 -29.84 38.14 -32.86
C LEU A 45 -31.17 38.45 -32.14
N ALA A 46 -31.17 38.41 -30.81
CA ALA A 46 -32.35 38.77 -30.02
C ALA A 46 -32.83 40.20 -30.27
N LEU A 47 -31.91 41.15 -30.48
CA LEU A 47 -32.26 42.53 -30.82
C LEU A 47 -32.85 42.64 -32.24
N GLN A 48 -32.34 41.86 -33.20
CA GLN A 48 -32.94 41.77 -34.54
C GLN A 48 -34.34 41.16 -34.49
N ASP A 49 -34.54 40.09 -33.72
CA ASP A 49 -35.86 39.48 -33.53
C ASP A 49 -36.84 40.46 -32.88
N LEU A 50 -36.43 41.14 -31.81
CA LEU A 50 -37.24 42.19 -31.17
C LEU A 50 -37.54 43.36 -32.12
N ARG A 51 -36.61 43.74 -33.00
CA ARG A 51 -36.87 44.74 -34.04
C ARG A 51 -37.88 44.24 -35.08
N ALA A 52 -37.80 42.98 -35.47
CA ALA A 52 -38.76 42.36 -36.39
C ALA A 52 -40.16 42.28 -35.75
N ASP A 53 -40.25 41.89 -34.48
CA ASP A 53 -41.50 41.88 -33.71
C ASP A 53 -42.08 43.28 -33.55
N CYS A 54 -41.26 44.28 -33.21
CA CYS A 54 -41.68 45.69 -33.15
C CYS A 54 -42.19 46.19 -34.51
N ALA A 55 -41.51 45.85 -35.62
CA ALA A 55 -41.96 46.21 -36.96
C ALA A 55 -43.28 45.52 -37.33
N ALA A 56 -43.45 44.24 -36.99
CA ALA A 56 -44.69 43.49 -37.20
C ALA A 56 -45.86 44.07 -36.40
N LEU A 57 -45.59 44.65 -35.22
CA LEU A 57 -46.56 45.37 -34.39
C LEU A 57 -46.81 46.82 -34.85
N GLY A 58 -46.24 47.24 -35.99
CA GLY A 58 -46.38 48.61 -36.50
C GLY A 58 -45.63 49.66 -35.67
N MET A 59 -44.77 49.23 -34.75
CA MET A 59 -43.89 50.08 -33.96
C MET A 59 -42.56 50.30 -34.69
N ASN A 60 -42.63 50.84 -35.90
CA ASN A 60 -41.44 51.36 -36.56
C ASN A 60 -40.82 52.45 -35.68
N GLU A 61 -39.49 52.59 -35.68
CA GLU A 61 -38.80 53.68 -34.96
C GLU A 61 -39.37 55.03 -35.46
N PHE A 62 -40.31 55.59 -34.70
CA PHE A 62 -40.87 56.90 -34.96
C PHE A 62 -39.77 57.93 -34.70
N PRO A 63 -39.38 58.77 -35.67
CA PRO A 63 -38.32 59.75 -35.49
C PRO A 63 -38.65 60.84 -34.45
N ASP A 64 -39.93 61.03 -34.12
CA ASP A 64 -40.42 62.07 -33.20
C ASP A 64 -41.46 61.49 -32.21
N PRO A 65 -41.31 61.66 -30.87
CA PRO A 65 -42.22 61.09 -29.86
C PRO A 65 -43.66 61.62 -29.90
N SER A 66 -43.94 62.65 -30.69
CA SER A 66 -45.25 63.32 -30.76
C SER A 66 -46.27 62.63 -31.66
N ASP A 67 -45.83 61.76 -32.58
CA ASP A 67 -46.72 61.01 -33.49
C ASP A 67 -47.36 59.78 -32.82
N ARG A 68 -47.07 59.53 -31.55
CA ARG A 68 -47.49 58.33 -30.80
C ARG A 68 -48.96 58.34 -30.37
N LEU A 69 -49.70 59.43 -30.56
CA LEU A 69 -51.03 59.64 -30.01
C LEU A 69 -52.04 60.12 -31.07
N GLU A 70 -52.43 59.23 -31.98
CA GLU A 70 -53.74 59.39 -32.61
C GLU A 70 -54.83 58.96 -31.63
N SER A 71 -55.77 59.87 -31.35
CA SER A 71 -56.87 59.60 -30.43
C SER A 71 -57.85 58.60 -31.05
N ILE A 72 -58.00 57.43 -30.44
CA ILE A 72 -59.04 56.46 -30.77
C ILE A 72 -60.40 57.13 -30.52
N SER A 73 -61.11 57.49 -31.59
CA SER A 73 -62.36 58.26 -31.54
C SER A 73 -63.62 57.44 -31.21
N SER A 74 -63.48 56.34 -30.47
CA SER A 74 -64.63 55.49 -30.13
C SER A 74 -64.48 54.79 -28.79
N VAL A 75 -64.40 55.57 -27.71
CA VAL A 75 -64.77 55.06 -26.37
C VAL A 75 -66.10 55.71 -25.99
N SER A 76 -67.17 54.93 -26.12
CA SER A 76 -68.51 55.30 -25.67
C SER A 76 -68.48 55.72 -24.20
N ARG A 77 -68.82 56.99 -23.91
CA ARG A 77 -68.97 57.54 -22.55
C ARG A 77 -70.26 57.10 -21.84
N ARG A 78 -70.91 56.03 -22.29
CA ARG A 78 -72.13 55.50 -21.67
C ARG A 78 -71.72 54.75 -20.40
N PRO A 79 -72.08 55.21 -19.19
CA PRO A 79 -71.75 54.47 -17.98
C PRO A 79 -72.56 53.17 -18.01
N LEU A 80 -71.86 52.05 -18.18
CA LEU A 80 -72.43 50.70 -18.10
C LEU A 80 -72.78 50.39 -16.63
N TYR A 81 -73.82 51.01 -16.09
CA TYR A 81 -74.44 50.57 -14.84
C TYR A 81 -75.31 49.35 -15.13
N ALA A 82 -74.69 48.21 -15.40
CA ALA A 82 -75.39 46.95 -15.45
C ALA A 82 -75.71 46.52 -14.01
N LYS A 83 -76.99 46.59 -13.62
CA LYS A 83 -77.52 46.11 -12.32
C LYS A 83 -77.28 44.61 -12.01
N LYS A 84 -76.49 43.89 -12.84
CA LYS A 84 -76.21 42.45 -12.77
C LYS A 84 -74.72 42.10 -12.94
N THR A 85 -73.80 43.05 -12.73
CA THR A 85 -72.36 42.77 -12.84
C THR A 85 -71.73 42.50 -11.48
N ASN A 86 -71.06 41.35 -11.33
CA ASN A 86 -70.37 40.90 -10.11
C ASN A 86 -69.07 41.67 -9.79
N ILE A 87 -68.96 42.92 -10.23
CA ILE A 87 -67.71 43.70 -10.16
C ILE A 87 -67.22 43.85 -8.72
N ARG A 88 -68.10 44.20 -7.78
CA ARG A 88 -67.72 44.34 -6.36
C ARG A 88 -67.22 43.04 -5.73
N ALA A 89 -67.80 41.90 -6.11
CA ALA A 89 -67.36 40.61 -5.60
C ALA A 89 -65.97 40.23 -6.17
N LEU A 90 -65.73 40.54 -7.44
CA LEU A 90 -64.42 40.36 -8.07
C LEU A 90 -63.36 41.32 -7.50
N GLU A 91 -63.73 42.56 -7.21
CA GLU A 91 -62.86 43.54 -6.54
C GLU A 91 -62.45 43.06 -5.14
N GLU A 92 -63.39 42.55 -4.34
CA GLU A 92 -63.09 42.01 -3.01
C GLU A 92 -62.26 40.72 -3.09
N GLN A 93 -62.56 39.84 -4.05
CA GLN A 93 -61.76 38.64 -4.29
C GLN A 93 -60.32 38.99 -4.72
N LEU A 94 -60.15 40.03 -5.55
CA LEU A 94 -58.84 40.53 -5.94
C LEU A 94 -58.10 41.12 -4.74
N ARG A 95 -58.80 41.86 -3.87
CA ARG A 95 -58.25 42.41 -2.62
C ARG A 95 -57.75 41.30 -1.70
N LEU A 96 -58.56 40.25 -1.47
CA LEU A 96 -58.19 39.09 -0.66
C LEU A 96 -56.98 38.36 -1.23
N LYS A 97 -56.99 38.07 -2.55
CA LYS A 97 -55.83 37.49 -3.24
C LYS A 97 -54.57 38.35 -3.13
N GLY A 98 -54.71 39.68 -3.13
CA GLY A 98 -53.60 40.61 -2.90
C GLY A 98 -52.98 40.45 -1.51
N VAL A 99 -53.81 40.32 -0.47
CA VAL A 99 -53.35 40.07 0.91
C VAL A 99 -52.63 38.73 1.01
N ASP A 100 -53.20 37.67 0.43
CA ASP A 100 -52.60 36.33 0.42
C ASP A 100 -51.26 36.32 -0.33
N THR A 101 -51.19 37.01 -1.48
CA THR A 101 -49.94 37.14 -2.25
C THR A 101 -48.86 37.83 -1.43
N ILE A 102 -49.20 38.90 -0.70
CA ILE A 102 -48.25 39.59 0.20
C ILE A 102 -47.82 38.67 1.35
N ALA A 103 -48.73 37.88 1.92
CA ALA A 103 -48.41 36.93 2.99
C ALA A 103 -47.47 35.82 2.51
N VAL A 104 -47.71 35.24 1.33
CA VAL A 104 -46.84 34.24 0.70
C VAL A 104 -45.47 34.83 0.39
N MET A 105 -45.41 36.05 -0.14
CA MET A 105 -44.14 36.73 -0.43
C MET A 105 -43.31 36.93 0.85
N ARG A 106 -43.93 37.37 1.95
CA ARG A 106 -43.26 37.50 3.26
C ARG A 106 -42.73 36.16 3.78
N LYS A 107 -43.52 35.10 3.70
CA LYS A 107 -43.09 33.75 4.09
C LYS A 107 -41.90 33.27 3.26
N THR A 108 -41.95 33.47 1.94
CA THR A 108 -40.88 33.08 1.00
C THR A 108 -39.56 33.75 1.37
N LEU A 109 -39.57 35.07 1.61
CA LEU A 109 -38.38 35.83 2.02
C LEU A 109 -37.81 35.32 3.36
N THR A 110 -38.66 34.99 4.33
CA THR A 110 -38.23 34.42 5.61
C THR A 110 -37.58 33.05 5.43
N TYR A 111 -38.18 32.16 4.64
CA TYR A 111 -37.60 30.84 4.37
C TYR A 111 -36.26 30.95 3.63
N GLU A 112 -36.15 31.83 2.65
CA GLU A 112 -34.88 32.10 1.97
C GLU A 112 -33.80 32.60 2.95
N HIS A 113 -34.16 33.48 3.88
CA HIS A 113 -33.23 33.97 4.88
C HIS A 113 -32.76 32.85 5.83
N ILE A 114 -33.68 32.02 6.31
CA ILE A 114 -33.37 30.87 7.18
C ILE A 114 -32.47 29.87 6.45
N LYS A 115 -32.77 29.57 5.18
CA LYS A 115 -31.98 28.68 4.34
C LYS A 115 -30.55 29.20 4.18
N LYS A 116 -30.39 30.46 3.73
CA LYS A 116 -29.08 31.10 3.57
C LYS A 116 -28.28 31.13 4.87
N ARG A 117 -28.95 31.36 6.01
CA ARG A 117 -28.32 31.33 7.34
C ARG A 117 -27.81 29.94 7.70
N HIS A 118 -28.61 28.89 7.49
CA HIS A 118 -28.20 27.51 7.77
C HIS A 118 -27.03 27.08 6.88
N GLU A 119 -27.11 27.33 5.58
CA GLU A 119 -26.03 27.02 4.63
C GLU A 119 -24.73 27.71 5.03
N LYS A 120 -24.79 29.01 5.39
CA LYS A 120 -23.62 29.76 5.85
C LYS A 120 -23.05 29.19 7.16
N ALA A 121 -23.89 28.85 8.13
CA ALA A 121 -23.45 28.28 9.40
C ALA A 121 -22.74 26.93 9.20
N TRP A 122 -23.32 26.07 8.35
CA TRP A 122 -22.73 24.77 8.01
C TRP A 122 -21.38 24.92 7.32
N LEU A 123 -21.27 25.82 6.34
CA LEU A 123 -19.99 26.10 5.66
C LEU A 123 -18.92 26.63 6.62
N ILE A 124 -19.29 27.48 7.58
CA ILE A 124 -18.36 28.01 8.58
C ILE A 124 -17.86 26.89 9.49
N GLN A 125 -18.77 26.02 9.95
CA GLN A 125 -18.41 24.89 10.79
C GLN A 125 -17.49 23.91 10.05
N SER A 126 -17.89 23.47 8.85
CA SER A 126 -17.08 22.59 8.02
C SER A 126 -15.70 23.18 7.73
N LYS A 127 -15.61 24.48 7.45
CA LYS A 127 -14.32 25.16 7.28
C LYS A 127 -13.47 25.13 8.56
N ALA A 128 -14.08 25.35 9.73
CA ALA A 128 -13.38 25.31 11.00
C ALA A 128 -12.82 23.91 11.28
N ASP A 129 -13.64 22.87 11.07
CA ASP A 129 -13.27 21.47 11.26
C ASP A 129 -12.10 21.08 10.33
N LEU A 130 -12.20 21.40 9.03
CA LEU A 130 -11.12 21.17 8.06
C LEU A 130 -9.83 21.92 8.42
N THR A 131 -9.94 23.11 9.02
CA THR A 131 -8.77 23.88 9.47
C THR A 131 -8.08 23.20 10.66
N ILE A 132 -8.86 22.61 11.57
CA ILE A 132 -8.34 21.85 12.70
C ILE A 132 -7.64 20.59 12.19
N GLU A 133 -8.30 19.82 11.32
CA GLU A 133 -7.71 18.62 10.71
C GLU A 133 -6.41 18.94 9.98
N LEU A 134 -6.37 20.03 9.20
CA LEU A 134 -5.15 20.46 8.51
C LEU A 134 -4.02 20.74 9.49
N ARG A 135 -4.31 21.41 10.61
CA ARG A 135 -3.32 21.70 11.67
C ARG A 135 -2.82 20.42 12.32
N GLU A 136 -3.70 19.48 12.64
CA GLU A 136 -3.30 18.19 13.22
C GLU A 136 -2.42 17.39 12.26
N LYS A 137 -2.77 17.36 10.97
CA LYS A 137 -1.95 16.67 9.95
C LYS A 137 -0.57 17.32 9.81
N GLN A 138 -0.49 18.65 9.88
CA GLN A 138 0.79 19.37 9.87
C GLN A 138 1.64 19.04 11.10
N GLN A 139 1.04 18.97 12.29
CA GLN A 139 1.75 18.57 13.51
C GLN A 139 2.28 17.13 13.40
N ARG A 140 1.45 16.19 12.95
CA ARG A 140 1.87 14.79 12.74
C ARG A 140 3.01 14.69 11.72
N LEU A 141 2.97 15.47 10.64
CA LEU A 141 4.07 15.50 9.66
C LEU A 141 5.39 15.98 10.28
N GLN A 142 5.35 16.99 11.16
CA GLN A 142 6.54 17.45 11.89
C GLN A 142 7.07 16.38 12.85
N GLU A 143 6.18 15.67 13.54
CA GLU A 143 6.55 14.55 14.41
C GLU A 143 7.21 13.42 13.62
N TYR A 144 6.64 13.02 12.48
CA TYR A 144 7.23 12.01 11.61
C TYR A 144 8.61 12.42 11.11
N HIS A 145 8.78 13.69 10.70
CA HIS A 145 10.09 14.19 10.28
C HIS A 145 11.12 14.16 11.43
N ARG A 146 10.71 14.48 12.66
CA ARG A 146 11.59 14.39 13.83
C ARG A 146 12.04 12.93 14.09
N VAL A 147 11.12 11.98 13.97
CA VAL A 147 11.42 10.55 14.14
C VAL A 147 12.33 10.05 13.02
N GLU A 148 12.08 10.46 11.77
CA GLU A 148 12.92 10.15 10.62
C GLU A 148 14.37 10.62 10.82
N LEU A 149 14.56 11.85 11.30
CA LEU A 149 15.89 12.39 11.62
C LEU A 149 16.58 11.56 12.70
N SER A 150 15.88 11.25 13.80
CA SER A 150 16.43 10.43 14.88
C SER A 150 16.82 9.02 14.42
N ALA A 151 15.99 8.39 13.59
CA ALA A 151 16.29 7.09 13.00
C ALA A 151 17.50 7.15 12.05
N SER A 152 17.60 8.21 11.25
CA SER A 152 18.72 8.45 10.34
C SER A 152 20.04 8.66 11.11
N GLU A 153 20.01 9.42 12.20
CA GLU A 153 21.16 9.61 13.10
C GLU A 153 21.60 8.29 13.73
N ALA A 154 20.67 7.48 14.25
CA ALA A 154 20.97 6.18 14.81
C ALA A 154 21.59 5.24 13.76
N LEU A 155 21.06 5.24 12.53
CA LEU A 155 21.62 4.47 11.41
C LEU A 155 23.06 4.90 11.11
N ASN A 156 23.32 6.21 11.02
CA ASN A 156 24.65 6.75 10.76
C ASN A 156 25.65 6.37 11.87
N GLN A 157 25.22 6.38 13.13
CA GLN A 157 26.06 5.95 14.27
C GLN A 157 26.42 4.46 14.15
N VAL A 158 25.44 3.60 13.85
CA VAL A 158 25.67 2.17 13.66
C VAL A 158 26.59 1.90 12.47
N GLN A 159 26.38 2.60 11.34
CA GLN A 159 27.25 2.49 10.16
C GLN A 159 28.69 2.90 10.47
N THR A 160 28.89 4.01 11.19
CA THR A 160 30.22 4.47 11.59
C THR A 160 30.91 3.44 12.49
N ARG A 161 30.18 2.89 13.48
CA ARG A 161 30.71 1.84 14.35
C ARG A 161 31.07 0.57 13.56
N LEU A 162 30.26 0.19 12.58
CA LEU A 162 30.53 -0.97 11.72
C LEU A 162 31.81 -0.75 10.90
N VAL A 163 32.02 0.44 10.34
CA VAL A 163 33.25 0.78 9.60
C VAL A 163 34.46 0.70 10.52
N GLN A 164 34.36 1.23 11.74
CA GLN A 164 35.45 1.14 12.72
C GLN A 164 35.76 -0.32 13.07
N LEU A 165 34.76 -1.13 13.41
CA LEU A 165 34.96 -2.55 13.73
C LEU A 165 35.59 -3.32 12.57
N LYS A 166 35.21 -3.02 11.33
CA LYS A 166 35.84 -3.63 10.14
C LYS A 166 37.32 -3.24 10.03
N ALA A 167 37.66 -1.99 10.32
CA ALA A 167 39.04 -1.52 10.32
C ALA A 167 39.86 -2.17 11.44
N ASP A 168 39.30 -2.29 12.64
CA ASP A 168 39.94 -2.92 13.80
C ASP A 168 40.21 -4.41 13.53
N ILE A 169 39.21 -5.15 13.05
CA ILE A 169 39.37 -6.57 12.65
C ILE A 169 40.44 -6.72 11.57
N ALA A 170 40.46 -5.83 10.56
CA ALA A 170 41.48 -5.89 9.52
C ALA A 170 42.89 -5.61 10.08
N ALA A 171 43.02 -4.75 11.09
CA ALA A 171 44.29 -4.51 11.77
C ALA A 171 44.74 -5.74 12.58
N GLU A 172 43.82 -6.36 13.33
CA GLU A 172 44.09 -7.60 14.09
C GLU A 172 44.52 -8.75 13.18
N ILE A 173 43.82 -8.95 12.05
CA ILE A 173 44.19 -9.97 11.06
C ILE A 173 45.64 -9.78 10.60
N ARG A 174 46.04 -8.54 10.26
CA ARG A 174 47.42 -8.24 9.85
C ARG A 174 48.43 -8.55 10.96
N LEU A 175 48.12 -8.23 12.21
CA LEU A 175 48.99 -8.57 13.35
C LEU A 175 49.16 -10.09 13.46
N TYR A 176 48.08 -10.86 13.41
CA TYR A 176 48.15 -12.32 13.48
C TYR A 176 48.87 -12.94 12.28
N GLU A 177 48.70 -12.41 11.08
CA GLU A 177 49.45 -12.83 9.88
C GLU A 177 50.96 -12.63 10.09
N THR A 178 51.37 -11.47 10.61
CA THR A 178 52.78 -11.20 10.90
C THR A 178 53.34 -12.11 11.98
N GLU A 179 52.58 -12.35 13.06
CA GLU A 179 52.99 -13.25 14.13
C GLU A 179 53.12 -14.68 13.63
N LEU A 180 52.16 -15.15 12.84
CA LEU A 180 52.17 -16.49 12.25
C LEU A 180 53.38 -16.67 11.35
N HIS A 181 53.70 -15.66 10.52
CA HIS A 181 54.90 -15.68 9.69
C HIS A 181 56.19 -15.76 10.54
N LEU A 182 56.29 -15.01 11.64
CA LEU A 182 57.41 -15.08 12.58
C LEU A 182 57.52 -16.47 13.24
N ARG A 183 56.40 -17.03 13.70
CA ARG A 183 56.37 -18.39 14.29
C ARG A 183 56.78 -19.45 13.29
N GLN A 184 56.34 -19.37 12.04
CA GLN A 184 56.78 -20.27 10.97
C GLN A 184 58.29 -20.16 10.73
N ARG A 185 58.84 -18.94 10.71
CA ARG A 185 60.29 -18.72 10.58
C ARG A 185 61.04 -19.32 11.78
N TRP A 186 60.54 -19.13 12.99
CA TRP A 186 61.11 -19.70 14.20
C TRP A 186 61.14 -21.23 14.16
N VAL A 187 60.04 -21.88 13.74
CA VAL A 187 59.99 -23.34 13.59
C VAL A 187 61.05 -23.83 12.60
N LYS A 188 61.25 -23.14 11.47
CA LYS A 188 62.30 -23.48 10.50
C LYS A 188 63.70 -23.37 11.11
N GLU A 189 63.98 -22.29 11.85
CA GLU A 189 65.29 -22.13 12.51
C GLU A 189 65.51 -23.14 13.63
N LYS A 190 64.48 -23.43 14.44
CA LYS A 190 64.52 -24.48 15.45
C LYS A 190 64.84 -25.84 14.82
N ALA A 191 64.18 -26.20 13.72
CA ALA A 191 64.44 -27.45 13.02
C ALA A 191 65.89 -27.54 12.50
N LYS A 192 66.45 -26.44 11.98
CA LYS A 192 67.87 -26.38 11.59
C LYS A 192 68.80 -26.60 12.79
N PHE A 193 68.48 -25.98 13.93
CA PHE A 193 69.26 -26.14 15.16
C PHE A 193 69.21 -27.57 15.70
N GLU A 194 68.02 -28.17 15.75
CA GLU A 194 67.84 -29.56 16.17
C GLU A 194 68.59 -30.53 15.26
N ALA A 195 68.54 -30.32 13.93
CA ALA A 195 69.31 -31.12 12.97
C ALA A 195 70.82 -30.97 13.17
N PHE A 196 71.30 -29.75 13.45
CA PHE A 196 72.70 -29.51 13.77
C PHE A 196 73.12 -30.24 15.07
N TYR A 197 72.31 -30.15 16.11
CA TYR A 197 72.60 -30.77 17.40
C TYR A 197 72.56 -32.30 17.33
N ALA A 198 71.57 -32.87 16.63
CA ALA A 198 71.50 -34.31 16.36
C ALA A 198 72.75 -34.82 15.64
N LYS A 199 73.29 -34.05 14.69
CA LYS A 199 74.54 -34.37 14.00
C LYS A 199 75.73 -34.40 14.96
N GLN A 200 75.81 -33.46 15.92
CA GLN A 200 76.88 -33.44 16.93
C GLN A 200 76.78 -34.62 17.91
N ILE A 201 75.58 -34.95 18.39
CA ILE A 201 75.36 -36.13 19.25
C ILE A 201 75.79 -37.40 18.51
N ASN A 202 75.33 -37.60 17.27
CA ASN A 202 75.70 -38.77 16.48
C ASN A 202 77.22 -38.89 16.28
N GLN A 203 77.92 -37.78 16.08
CA GLN A 203 79.39 -37.79 16.01
C GLN A 203 80.02 -38.23 17.34
N SER A 204 79.58 -37.66 18.47
CA SER A 204 80.08 -38.01 19.80
C SER A 204 79.79 -39.47 20.16
N GLU A 205 78.58 -39.93 19.88
CA GLU A 205 78.19 -41.33 20.07
C GLU A 205 79.01 -42.26 19.20
N TRP A 206 79.30 -41.91 17.94
CA TRP A 206 80.20 -42.70 17.09
C TRP A 206 81.59 -42.86 17.71
N TYR A 207 82.16 -41.77 18.27
CA TYR A 207 83.44 -41.85 18.99
C TYR A 207 83.36 -42.69 20.26
N ARG A 208 82.26 -42.60 21.03
CA ARG A 208 82.05 -43.45 22.21
C ARG A 208 81.94 -44.92 21.86
N HIS A 209 81.16 -45.27 20.84
CA HIS A 209 81.03 -46.66 20.38
C HIS A 209 82.37 -47.20 19.89
N LYS A 210 83.15 -46.38 19.17
CA LYS A 210 84.52 -46.72 18.76
C LYS A 210 85.40 -47.00 19.98
N ASP A 211 85.50 -46.07 20.94
CA ASP A 211 86.34 -46.23 22.15
C ASP A 211 85.91 -47.43 23.01
N ALA A 212 84.61 -47.67 23.15
CA ALA A 212 84.08 -48.86 23.84
C ALA A 212 84.52 -50.17 23.18
N PHE A 213 84.53 -50.22 21.84
CA PHE A 213 85.03 -51.39 21.09
C PHE A 213 86.53 -51.62 21.28
N TRP A 214 87.34 -50.55 21.35
CA TRP A 214 88.77 -50.66 21.65
C TRP A 214 89.04 -51.14 23.09
N ARG A 215 88.22 -50.70 24.06
CA ARG A 215 88.33 -51.10 25.48
C ARG A 215 87.87 -52.54 25.75
N LEU A 216 86.98 -53.09 24.93
CA LEU A 216 86.50 -54.48 25.03
C LEU A 216 87.55 -55.54 24.60
N GLY A 217 88.72 -55.12 24.11
CA GLY A 217 89.88 -56.02 23.94
C GLY A 217 89.68 -57.10 22.89
N VAL A 218 88.87 -56.85 21.85
CA VAL A 218 88.64 -57.82 20.76
C VAL A 218 89.88 -57.86 19.86
N PRO A 219 90.60 -59.00 19.75
CA PRO A 219 91.80 -59.09 18.93
C PRO A 219 91.44 -58.91 17.45
N GLY A 220 92.14 -57.98 16.78
CA GLY A 220 91.94 -57.69 15.37
C GLY A 220 92.22 -58.92 14.51
N GLY A 221 91.16 -59.52 13.96
CA GLY A 221 91.27 -60.63 13.02
C GLY A 221 90.11 -61.62 13.03
N VAL A 222 89.43 -61.83 14.17
CA VAL A 222 88.37 -62.86 14.28
C VAL A 222 86.96 -62.29 14.17
N VAL A 223 86.78 -61.01 14.54
CA VAL A 223 85.50 -60.32 14.48
C VAL A 223 85.74 -58.94 13.90
N ASN A 224 85.05 -58.59 12.81
CA ASN A 224 85.15 -57.27 12.21
C ASN A 224 84.21 -56.30 12.96
N PRO A 225 84.73 -55.42 13.84
CA PRO A 225 83.90 -54.55 14.68
C PRO A 225 83.07 -53.59 13.83
N THR A 226 83.53 -53.25 12.62
CA THR A 226 82.77 -52.42 11.67
C THR A 226 81.49 -53.11 11.20
N GLN A 227 81.52 -54.43 10.98
CA GLN A 227 80.33 -55.20 10.59
C GLN A 227 79.35 -55.36 11.75
N ILE A 228 79.82 -55.60 12.98
CA ILE A 228 78.93 -55.70 14.14
C ILE A 228 78.29 -54.35 14.46
N ILE A 229 79.06 -53.26 14.43
CA ILE A 229 78.51 -51.92 14.59
C ILE A 229 77.47 -51.65 13.49
N ALA A 230 77.77 -51.97 12.23
CA ALA A 230 76.82 -51.82 11.13
C ALA A 230 75.54 -52.63 11.37
N MET A 231 75.64 -53.88 11.79
CA MET A 231 74.50 -54.76 12.02
C MET A 231 73.63 -54.28 13.22
N CYS A 232 74.26 -53.90 14.33
CA CYS A 232 73.57 -53.28 15.47
C CYS A 232 72.92 -51.95 15.09
N SER A 233 73.59 -51.14 14.25
CA SER A 233 73.03 -49.90 13.72
C SER A 233 71.81 -50.16 12.85
N THR A 234 71.84 -51.18 11.97
CA THR A 234 70.69 -51.55 11.15
C THR A 234 69.52 -52.06 11.99
N HIS A 235 69.78 -52.84 13.04
CA HIS A 235 68.73 -53.27 13.98
C HIS A 235 68.14 -52.09 14.77
N ALA A 236 68.98 -51.13 15.18
CA ALA A 236 68.52 -49.91 15.83
C ALA A 236 67.66 -49.05 14.89
N SER A 237 68.08 -48.87 13.64
CA SER A 237 67.31 -48.16 12.61
C SER A 237 65.98 -48.86 12.31
N LEU A 238 65.96 -50.19 12.15
CA LEU A 238 64.74 -50.96 11.96
C LEU A 238 63.79 -50.84 13.15
N LYS A 239 64.31 -50.90 14.38
CA LYS A 239 63.50 -50.69 15.58
C LYS A 239 62.89 -49.29 15.62
N GLN A 240 63.65 -48.26 15.24
CA GLN A 240 63.18 -46.88 15.20
C GLN A 240 62.13 -46.66 14.10
N GLU A 241 62.31 -47.28 12.93
CA GLU A 241 61.34 -47.23 11.83
C GLU A 241 60.02 -47.94 12.21
N LEU A 242 60.10 -49.09 12.88
CA LEU A 242 58.92 -49.79 13.41
C LEU A 242 58.19 -48.96 14.48
N GLN A 243 58.92 -48.28 15.35
CA GLN A 243 58.32 -47.37 16.35
C GLN A 243 57.64 -46.16 15.69
N LEU A 244 58.24 -45.58 14.65
CA LEU A 244 57.63 -44.51 13.87
C LEU A 244 56.35 -44.98 13.17
N ARG A 245 56.39 -46.14 12.50
CA ARG A 245 55.20 -46.75 11.88
C ARG A 245 54.09 -47.02 12.89
N GLN A 246 54.44 -47.48 14.09
CA GLN A 246 53.47 -47.67 15.17
C GLN A 246 52.84 -46.35 15.59
N ALA A 247 53.65 -45.30 15.81
CA ALA A 247 53.14 -43.98 16.19
C ALA A 247 52.26 -43.35 15.09
N GLU A 248 52.62 -43.51 13.81
CA GLU A 248 51.79 -43.09 12.66
C GLU A 248 50.45 -43.82 12.65
N GLN A 249 50.43 -45.13 12.88
CA GLN A 249 49.20 -45.90 12.96
C GLN A 249 48.31 -45.47 14.14
N GLU A 250 48.92 -45.20 15.31
CA GLU A 250 48.21 -44.66 16.48
C GLU A 250 47.62 -43.29 16.19
N GLN A 251 48.34 -42.42 15.46
CA GLN A 251 47.85 -41.11 15.06
C GLN A 251 46.70 -41.19 14.05
N ILE A 252 46.79 -42.09 13.06
CA ILE A 252 45.70 -42.36 12.10
C ILE A 252 44.47 -42.90 12.84
N LEU A 253 44.64 -43.82 13.79
CA LEU A 253 43.55 -44.33 14.62
C LEU A 253 42.92 -43.24 15.48
N ALA A 254 43.73 -42.35 16.07
CA ALA A 254 43.24 -41.20 16.83
C ALA A 254 42.45 -40.23 15.93
N ALA A 255 42.98 -39.87 14.76
CA ALA A 255 42.32 -39.00 13.79
C ALA A 255 41.02 -39.61 13.24
N THR A 256 40.99 -40.93 13.04
CA THR A 256 39.79 -41.65 12.61
C THR A 256 38.75 -41.68 13.73
N LYS A 257 39.16 -41.88 14.98
CA LYS A 257 38.26 -41.80 16.14
C LYS A 257 37.67 -40.41 16.30
N THR A 258 38.48 -39.35 16.23
CA THR A 258 37.97 -37.97 16.27
C THR A 258 37.03 -37.69 15.12
N ARG A 259 37.31 -38.16 13.90
CA ARG A 259 36.40 -37.99 12.76
C ARG A 259 35.09 -38.75 12.95
N ILE A 260 35.13 -39.95 13.56
CA ILE A 260 33.92 -40.70 13.93
C ILE A 260 33.10 -39.91 14.96
N ASP A 261 33.75 -39.31 15.95
CA ASP A 261 33.06 -38.52 16.98
C ASP A 261 32.50 -37.21 16.42
N GLU A 262 33.21 -36.54 15.51
CA GLU A 262 32.70 -35.39 14.74
C GLU A 262 31.47 -35.78 13.91
N VAL A 263 31.53 -36.88 13.15
CA VAL A 263 30.39 -37.34 12.34
C VAL A 263 29.21 -37.73 13.24
N LYS A 264 29.44 -38.32 14.42
CA LYS A 264 28.38 -38.57 15.41
C LYS A 264 27.78 -37.26 15.93
N ALA A 265 28.60 -36.24 16.18
CA ALA A 265 28.13 -34.92 16.62
C ALA A 265 27.36 -34.19 15.50
N GLU A 266 27.84 -34.24 14.26
CA GLU A 266 27.16 -33.73 13.06
C GLU A 266 25.80 -34.44 12.86
N LEU A 267 25.73 -35.75 13.08
CA LEU A 267 24.48 -36.52 13.00
C LEU A 267 23.49 -36.12 14.10
N GLN A 268 23.96 -35.96 15.35
CA GLN A 268 23.12 -35.50 16.46
C GLN A 268 22.65 -34.05 16.27
N GLN A 269 23.49 -33.16 15.75
CA GLN A 269 23.10 -31.79 15.40
C GLN A 269 22.14 -31.76 14.21
N SER A 270 22.32 -32.62 13.21
CA SER A 270 21.40 -32.74 12.07
C SER A 270 20.02 -33.25 12.50
N GLN A 271 19.97 -34.17 13.48
CA GLN A 271 18.72 -34.60 14.11
C GLN A 271 18.02 -33.47 14.89
N LEU A 272 18.76 -32.57 15.55
CA LEU A 272 18.19 -31.41 16.26
C LEU A 272 17.81 -30.24 15.33
N GLY A 273 18.49 -30.08 14.19
CA GLY A 273 18.23 -29.05 13.20
C GLY A 273 17.07 -29.38 12.24
N SER A 274 16.99 -30.64 11.80
CA SER A 274 15.91 -31.10 10.91
C SER A 274 14.56 -31.17 11.60
N VAL A 275 14.52 -31.49 12.90
CA VAL A 275 13.26 -31.56 13.68
C VAL A 275 12.71 -30.16 14.00
N ARG A 276 13.58 -29.16 14.24
CA ARG A 276 13.16 -27.79 14.58
C ARG A 276 12.58 -26.99 13.41
N SER A 277 13.01 -27.26 12.17
CA SER A 277 12.40 -26.64 10.99
C SER A 277 11.08 -27.33 10.66
N SER A 278 11.02 -28.67 10.66
CA SER A 278 9.79 -29.38 10.35
C SER A 278 8.68 -29.14 11.38
N ASP A 279 8.99 -29.01 12.67
CA ASP A 279 7.96 -28.68 13.69
C ASP A 279 7.49 -27.22 13.58
N ARG A 280 8.36 -26.29 13.18
CA ARG A 280 7.98 -24.89 13.01
C ARG A 280 7.16 -24.68 11.73
N ASP A 281 7.58 -25.27 10.63
CA ASP A 281 6.85 -25.24 9.36
C ASP A 281 5.50 -25.97 9.49
N LEU A 282 5.43 -27.05 10.28
CA LEU A 282 4.19 -27.75 10.61
C LEU A 282 3.30 -26.93 11.56
N HIS A 283 3.87 -26.22 12.53
CA HIS A 283 3.12 -25.33 13.41
C HIS A 283 2.55 -24.11 12.67
N ASP A 284 3.34 -23.51 11.77
CA ASP A 284 2.93 -22.39 10.94
C ASP A 284 1.83 -22.84 9.95
N ALA A 285 1.99 -24.01 9.30
CA ALA A 285 0.95 -24.60 8.45
C ALA A 285 -0.32 -24.97 9.24
N GLN A 286 -0.21 -25.45 10.48
CA GLN A 286 -1.35 -25.73 11.36
C GLN A 286 -2.07 -24.44 11.79
N ALA A 287 -1.33 -23.36 12.05
CA ALA A 287 -1.90 -22.06 12.37
C ALA A 287 -2.64 -21.46 11.18
N GLU A 288 -2.06 -21.53 9.98
CA GLU A 288 -2.70 -21.10 8.73
C GLU A 288 -3.98 -21.91 8.43
N LEU A 289 -3.93 -23.24 8.62
CA LEU A 289 -5.09 -24.11 8.45
C LEU A 289 -6.20 -23.76 9.46
N ALA A 290 -5.87 -23.52 10.73
CA ALA A 290 -6.84 -23.11 11.74
C ALA A 290 -7.49 -21.75 11.45
N VAL A 291 -6.75 -20.81 10.84
CA VAL A 291 -7.30 -19.53 10.38
C VAL A 291 -8.24 -19.74 9.18
N ALA A 292 -7.83 -20.56 8.20
CA ALA A 292 -8.66 -20.89 7.05
C ALA A 292 -9.96 -21.61 7.46
N GLU A 293 -9.90 -22.54 8.41
CA GLU A 293 -11.07 -23.23 8.97
C GLU A 293 -12.03 -22.26 9.66
N LYS A 294 -11.52 -21.29 10.44
CA LYS A 294 -12.36 -20.24 11.07
C LYS A 294 -13.05 -19.36 10.02
N LEU A 295 -12.34 -18.96 8.97
CA LEU A 295 -12.91 -18.17 7.88
C LEU A 295 -13.99 -18.97 7.13
N LEU A 296 -13.74 -20.24 6.88
CA LEU A 296 -14.69 -21.14 6.24
C LEU A 296 -15.92 -21.37 7.12
N HIS A 297 -15.74 -21.52 8.44
CA HIS A 297 -16.86 -21.68 9.36
C HIS A 297 -17.74 -20.42 9.40
N LYS A 298 -17.12 -19.24 9.40
CA LYS A 298 -17.84 -17.96 9.30
C LYS A 298 -18.60 -17.82 7.99
N ALA A 299 -17.98 -18.17 6.86
CA ALA A 299 -18.65 -18.15 5.56
C ALA A 299 -19.82 -19.16 5.48
N ARG A 300 -19.70 -20.33 6.15
CA ARG A 300 -20.79 -21.29 6.29
C ARG A 300 -21.94 -20.74 7.12
N GLU A 301 -21.66 -20.09 8.25
CA GLU A 301 -22.69 -19.45 9.08
C GLU A 301 -23.41 -18.33 8.33
N GLU A 302 -22.68 -17.50 7.59
CA GLU A 302 -23.25 -16.45 6.73
C GLU A 302 -24.15 -17.06 5.62
N TYR A 303 -23.72 -18.16 5.02
CA TYR A 303 -24.49 -18.88 4.01
C TYR A 303 -25.75 -19.53 4.60
N GLU A 304 -25.65 -20.18 5.75
CA GLU A 304 -26.77 -20.82 6.45
C GLU A 304 -27.80 -19.76 6.89
N TYR A 305 -27.34 -18.60 7.36
CA TYR A 305 -28.19 -17.46 7.64
C TYR A 305 -28.92 -16.96 6.38
N MET A 306 -28.22 -16.81 5.25
CA MET A 306 -28.86 -16.43 3.98
C MET A 306 -29.88 -17.48 3.52
N GLN A 307 -29.61 -18.77 3.69
CA GLN A 307 -30.57 -19.84 3.39
C GLN A 307 -31.81 -19.76 4.29
N GLN A 308 -31.65 -19.53 5.60
CA GLN A 308 -32.78 -19.33 6.51
C GLN A 308 -33.64 -18.11 6.14
N VAL A 309 -33.05 -17.06 5.59
CA VAL A 309 -33.79 -15.88 5.09
C VAL A 309 -34.46 -16.15 3.74
N LEU A 310 -33.80 -16.90 2.84
CA LEU A 310 -34.30 -17.18 1.49
C LEU A 310 -35.43 -18.22 1.45
N GLU A 311 -35.42 -19.23 2.33
CA GLU A 311 -36.46 -20.27 2.36
C GLU A 311 -37.90 -19.73 2.52
N PRO A 312 -38.20 -18.83 3.47
CA PRO A 312 -39.55 -18.24 3.57
C PRO A 312 -39.91 -17.38 2.35
N VAL A 313 -38.93 -16.75 1.70
CA VAL A 313 -39.16 -15.99 0.46
C VAL A 313 -39.48 -16.93 -0.71
N LYS A 314 -38.71 -18.02 -0.87
CA LYS A 314 -38.98 -19.07 -1.86
C LYS A 314 -40.35 -19.71 -1.65
N ALA A 315 -40.69 -20.04 -0.40
CA ALA A 315 -42.00 -20.57 -0.02
C ALA A 315 -43.13 -19.57 -0.33
N GLY A 316 -42.92 -18.28 -0.03
CA GLY A 316 -43.87 -17.21 -0.34
C GLY A 316 -44.10 -17.02 -1.85
N ILE A 317 -43.03 -16.99 -2.64
CA ILE A 317 -43.12 -16.93 -4.11
C ILE A 317 -43.85 -18.15 -4.66
N GLN A 318 -43.53 -19.36 -4.16
CA GLN A 318 -44.21 -20.59 -4.57
C GLN A 318 -45.70 -20.56 -4.20
N GLN A 319 -46.05 -20.02 -3.04
CA GLN A 319 -47.44 -19.87 -2.61
C GLN A 319 -48.20 -18.87 -3.50
N ILE A 320 -47.61 -17.72 -3.83
CA ILE A 320 -48.22 -16.72 -4.72
C ILE A 320 -48.44 -17.31 -6.11
N VAL A 321 -47.43 -17.97 -6.68
CA VAL A 321 -47.54 -18.59 -8.01
C VAL A 321 -48.56 -19.73 -8.00
N ALA A 322 -48.59 -20.56 -6.95
CA ALA A 322 -49.57 -21.63 -6.82
C ALA A 322 -51.00 -21.10 -6.64
N GLN A 323 -51.20 -19.99 -5.93
CA GLN A 323 -52.53 -19.39 -5.73
C GLN A 323 -53.05 -18.68 -6.97
N VAL A 324 -52.20 -17.99 -7.74
CA VAL A 324 -52.61 -17.20 -8.90
C VAL A 324 -52.65 -18.04 -10.18
N ILE A 325 -51.70 -18.96 -10.39
CA ILE A 325 -51.54 -19.71 -11.65
C ILE A 325 -51.81 -21.22 -11.47
N GLY A 326 -51.77 -21.75 -10.23
CA GLY A 326 -51.97 -23.17 -9.97
C GLY A 326 -50.80 -24.08 -10.36
N LYS A 327 -49.61 -23.52 -10.62
CA LYS A 327 -48.40 -24.27 -11.03
C LYS A 327 -47.33 -24.26 -9.94
N LYS A 328 -46.54 -25.32 -9.86
CA LYS A 328 -45.32 -25.37 -9.03
C LYS A 328 -44.11 -24.89 -9.83
N VAL A 329 -43.33 -23.97 -9.26
CA VAL A 329 -42.10 -23.44 -9.83
C VAL A 329 -40.90 -24.08 -9.14
N ASP A 330 -39.82 -24.27 -9.88
CA ASP A 330 -38.52 -24.63 -9.32
C ASP A 330 -37.89 -23.40 -8.66
N THR A 331 -37.88 -23.38 -7.33
CA THR A 331 -37.44 -22.25 -6.51
C THR A 331 -35.93 -22.10 -6.42
N ASP A 332 -35.15 -23.02 -7.01
CA ASP A 332 -33.69 -22.94 -7.04
C ASP A 332 -33.15 -22.35 -8.36
N ASN A 333 -34.00 -22.21 -9.37
CA ASN A 333 -33.66 -21.62 -10.65
C ASN A 333 -34.26 -20.20 -10.78
N ILE A 334 -33.40 -19.17 -10.68
CA ILE A 334 -33.79 -17.75 -10.74
C ILE A 334 -34.61 -17.43 -12.00
N HIS A 335 -34.24 -17.98 -13.15
CA HIS A 335 -34.96 -17.73 -14.40
C HIS A 335 -36.34 -18.41 -14.45
N ALA A 336 -36.52 -19.51 -13.71
CA ALA A 336 -37.83 -20.13 -13.56
C ALA A 336 -38.75 -19.28 -12.68
N ILE A 337 -38.20 -18.68 -11.61
CA ILE A 337 -38.92 -17.73 -10.74
C ILE A 337 -39.33 -16.47 -11.51
N GLU A 338 -38.41 -15.86 -12.25
CA GLU A 338 -38.68 -14.64 -13.03
C GLU A 338 -39.80 -14.85 -14.05
N ASN A 339 -39.73 -15.94 -14.82
CA ASN A 339 -40.76 -16.27 -15.80
C ASN A 339 -42.13 -16.54 -15.14
N ALA A 340 -42.14 -17.21 -13.99
CA ALA A 340 -43.38 -17.50 -13.27
C ALA A 340 -44.00 -16.24 -12.66
N LEU A 341 -43.19 -15.33 -12.10
CA LEU A 341 -43.67 -14.04 -11.57
C LEU A 341 -44.19 -13.13 -12.68
N HIS A 342 -43.56 -13.12 -13.86
CA HIS A 342 -44.07 -12.39 -15.02
C HIS A 342 -45.44 -12.90 -15.48
N MET A 343 -45.67 -14.22 -15.38
CA MET A 343 -46.98 -14.79 -15.62
C MET A 343 -47.98 -14.44 -14.51
N VAL A 344 -47.55 -14.34 -13.25
CA VAL A 344 -48.41 -13.98 -12.11
C VAL A 344 -48.88 -12.54 -12.28
N GLU A 345 -47.96 -11.64 -12.63
CA GLU A 345 -48.23 -10.24 -12.92
C GLU A 345 -49.28 -10.11 -14.03
N LYS A 346 -49.12 -10.86 -15.12
CA LYS A 346 -50.05 -10.87 -16.24
C LYS A 346 -51.46 -11.36 -15.85
N GLU A 347 -51.57 -12.39 -15.02
CA GLU A 347 -52.86 -12.92 -14.54
C GLU A 347 -53.50 -12.02 -13.48
N LEU A 348 -52.71 -11.41 -12.58
CA LEU A 348 -53.22 -10.42 -11.61
C LEU A 348 -53.77 -9.17 -12.29
N LEU A 349 -53.15 -8.72 -13.39
CA LEU A 349 -53.65 -7.64 -14.25
C LEU A 349 -55.02 -7.94 -14.88
N ILE A 350 -55.37 -9.22 -15.03
CA ILE A 350 -56.68 -9.66 -15.54
C ILE A 350 -57.71 -9.74 -14.41
N ILE A 351 -57.29 -10.18 -13.21
CA ILE A 351 -58.17 -10.38 -12.05
C ILE A 351 -58.47 -9.06 -11.31
N VAL A 352 -57.52 -8.12 -11.26
CA VAL A 352 -57.67 -6.81 -10.61
C VAL A 352 -57.35 -5.71 -11.64
N PRO A 353 -58.35 -5.14 -12.33
CA PRO A 353 -58.11 -4.19 -13.42
C PRO A 353 -57.68 -2.78 -12.98
N ASP A 354 -57.55 -2.50 -11.68
CA ASP A 354 -57.36 -1.12 -11.21
C ASP A 354 -56.44 -1.03 -9.98
N LEU A 355 -55.17 -0.73 -10.23
CA LEU A 355 -54.18 -0.28 -9.23
C LEU A 355 -53.36 0.92 -9.73
N THR A 356 -53.83 1.64 -10.76
CA THR A 356 -53.18 2.88 -11.26
C THR A 356 -54.00 4.16 -11.04
N ALA A 357 -54.97 4.14 -10.12
CA ALA A 357 -55.64 5.34 -9.61
C ALA A 357 -55.15 5.67 -8.18
N PRO A 358 -54.66 6.90 -7.89
CA PRO A 358 -54.32 7.29 -6.53
C PRO A 358 -55.59 7.40 -5.67
N SER A 359 -55.64 6.64 -4.58
CA SER A 359 -56.71 6.74 -3.58
C SER A 359 -56.57 8.05 -2.80
N ASN A 360 -57.51 8.98 -3.04
CA ASN A 360 -57.82 10.06 -2.10
C ASN A 360 -58.50 9.45 -0.87
N ASP A 361 -57.74 9.04 0.14
CA ASP A 361 -58.26 8.76 1.49
C ASP A 361 -57.12 8.84 2.52
N GLU A 362 -56.55 10.04 2.68
CA GLU A 362 -55.81 10.43 3.89
C GLU A 362 -56.13 11.89 4.25
N VAL A 363 -57.41 12.17 4.52
CA VAL A 363 -57.82 13.35 5.29
C VAL A 363 -58.97 12.95 6.22
N ALA A 364 -58.69 12.10 7.21
CA ALA A 364 -59.53 11.93 8.41
C ALA A 364 -58.84 11.07 9.49
N ALA A 365 -57.69 11.49 10.01
CA ALA A 365 -57.22 11.10 11.35
C ALA A 365 -56.04 11.98 11.80
N ILE A 366 -56.35 13.16 12.34
CA ILE A 366 -55.61 13.75 13.47
C ILE A 366 -56.62 13.89 14.60
#